data_AF-A0A6C0DNZ9-F1
#
_entry.id   AF-A0A6C0DNZ9-F1
#
_cell.length_a   1.000
_cell.length_b   1.000
_cell.length_c   1.000
_cell.angle_alpha   90.00
_cell.angle_beta   90.00
_cell.angle_gamma   90.00
#
_symmetry.space_group_name_H-M   'P 1'
#
loop_
_entity.id
_entity.type
_entity.pdbx_description
1 polymer ?
#
loop_
_entity_poly.entity_id
_entity_poly.type
_entity_poly.pdbx_seq_one_letter_code
_entity_poly.pdbx_strand_id
1 'polypeptide(L)'
;MNQPTYSFDIWEALIRILKYAIEAIVVALAAYVLPKQKLQFNEIWMIALTAACLFSIFDLLSPSISAGARQGVGLGAGFRLVGFPG
;
A
#
# COMPACT_ATOMS: atom_id res chain seq x y z
N MET A 1 -6.69 0.86 32.82
CA MET A 1 -5.66 1.07 31.77
C MET A 1 -5.30 -0.31 31.23
N ASN A 2 -5.98 -0.78 30.20
CA ASN A 2 -5.71 -2.11 29.63
C ASN A 2 -4.44 -1.97 28.78
N GLN A 3 -3.33 -2.51 29.26
CA GLN A 3 -2.07 -2.51 28.54
C GLN A 3 -2.24 -3.37 27.28
N PRO A 4 -1.99 -2.86 26.06
CA PRO A 4 -2.00 -3.69 24.87
C PRO A 4 -0.90 -4.74 25.01
N THR A 5 -1.30 -6.01 25.18
CA THR A 5 -0.38 -7.13 25.18
C THR A 5 0.05 -7.37 23.73
N TYR A 6 1.24 -6.88 23.37
CA TYR A 6 1.85 -7.17 22.07
C TYR A 6 2.37 -8.61 22.09
N SER A 7 1.46 -9.56 21.87
CA SER A 7 1.83 -10.93 21.55
C SER A 7 2.32 -10.97 20.11
N PHE A 8 3.45 -11.63 19.86
CA PHE A 8 3.82 -11.97 18.49
C PHE A 8 2.90 -13.09 18.02
N ASP A 9 1.84 -12.73 17.31
CA ASP A 9 0.93 -13.69 16.71
C ASP A 9 1.47 -14.16 15.36
N ILE A 10 2.09 -15.34 15.38
CA ILE A 10 2.61 -16.01 14.16
C ILE A 10 1.50 -16.15 13.11
N TRP A 11 0.26 -16.38 13.54
CA TRP A 11 -0.89 -16.47 12.64
C TRP A 11 -1.17 -15.16 11.90
N GLU A 12 -1.10 -14.02 12.58
CA GLU A 12 -1.28 -12.72 11.95
C GLU A 12 -0.14 -12.44 10.97
N ALA A 13 1.10 -12.71 11.37
CA ALA A 13 2.27 -12.53 10.51
C ALA A 13 2.17 -13.35 9.21
N LEU A 14 1.73 -14.62 9.30
CA LEU A 14 1.52 -15.48 8.14
C LEU A 14 0.44 -14.93 7.19
N ILE A 15 -0.69 -14.46 7.73
CA ILE A 15 -1.77 -13.86 6.93
C ILE A 15 -1.26 -12.62 6.20
N ARG A 16 -0.46 -11.77 6.86
CA ARG A 16 0.11 -10.57 6.25
C ARG A 16 1.12 -10.90 5.15
N ILE A 17 2.00 -11.88 5.38
CA ILE A 17 2.93 -12.37 4.35
C ILE A 17 2.16 -12.87 3.12
N LEU A 18 1.11 -13.67 3.33
CA LEU A 18 0.29 -14.19 2.24
C LEU A 18 -0.43 -13.06 1.48
N LYS A 19 -0.98 -12.08 2.20
CA LYS A 19 -1.62 -10.89 1.61
C LYS A 19 -0.67 -10.16 0.65
N TYR A 20 0.53 -9.81 1.09
CA TYR A 20 1.49 -9.06 0.27
C TYR A 20 2.03 -9.88 -0.90
N ALA A 21 2.14 -11.21 -0.76
CA ALA A 21 2.50 -12.09 -1.85
C ALA A 21 1.43 -12.07 -2.96
N ILE A 22 0.15 -12.09 -2.60
CA ILE A 22 -0.97 -12.01 -3.57
C ILE A 22 -0.98 -10.64 -4.27
N GLU A 23 -0.80 -9.55 -3.53
CA GLU A 23 -0.73 -8.19 -4.10
C GLU A 23 0.46 -8.05 -5.08
N ALA A 24 1.61 -8.64 -4.75
CA ALA A 24 2.78 -8.64 -5.61
C ALA A 24 2.60 -9.44 -6.90
N ILE A 25 1.78 -10.51 -6.90
CA ILE A 25 1.43 -11.25 -8.12
C ILE A 25 0.67 -10.36 -9.10
N VAL A 26 -0.23 -9.50 -8.60
CA VAL A 26 -0.94 -8.53 -9.45
C VAL A 26 0.03 -7.54 -10.10
N VAL A 27 1.05 -7.09 -9.37
CA VAL A 27 2.10 -6.20 -9.92
C VAL A 27 2.97 -6.93 -10.94
N ALA A 28 3.32 -8.20 -10.69
CA ALA A 28 4.06 -9.03 -11.65
C ALA A 28 3.27 -9.19 -12.97
N LEU A 29 1.95 -9.37 -12.88
CA LEU A 29 1.07 -9.43 -14.04
C LEU A 29 1.05 -8.08 -14.79
N ALA A 30 0.96 -6.96 -14.07
CA ALA A 30 1.03 -5.64 -14.68
C ALA A 30 2.37 -5.41 -15.40
N ALA A 31 3.48 -5.82 -14.79
CA ALA A 31 4.81 -5.78 -15.39
C ALA A 31 4.95 -6.70 -16.60
N TYR A 32 4.16 -7.77 -16.70
CA TYR A 32 4.14 -8.63 -17.88
C TYR A 32 3.28 -8.06 -19.03
N VAL A 33 2.13 -7.46 -18.72
CA VAL A 33 1.12 -7.05 -19.71
C VAL A 33 1.37 -5.65 -20.29
N LEU A 34 1.82 -4.70 -19.48
CA LEU A 34 1.92 -3.29 -19.87
C LEU A 34 3.09 -2.92 -20.81
N PRO A 35 4.30 -3.50 -20.68
CA PRO A 35 5.44 -2.97 -21.41
C PRO A 35 5.43 -3.38 -22.87
N LYS A 36 5.74 -2.41 -23.74
CA LYS A 36 5.85 -2.60 -25.20
C LYS A 36 7.02 -3.51 -25.58
N GLN A 37 8.06 -3.54 -24.74
CA GLN A 37 9.20 -4.45 -24.87
C GLN A 37 9.07 -5.53 -23.79
N LYS A 38 9.20 -6.80 -24.18
CA LYS A 38 9.06 -7.91 -23.25
C LYS A 38 10.21 -7.90 -22.24
N LEU A 39 9.86 -7.76 -20.97
CA LEU A 39 10.80 -7.93 -19.86
C LEU A 39 11.19 -9.41 -19.72
N GLN A 40 12.43 -9.64 -19.30
CA GLN A 40 12.89 -10.98 -18.95
C GLN A 40 12.20 -11.45 -17.67
N PHE A 41 12.02 -12.76 -17.55
CA PHE A 41 11.39 -13.36 -16.37
C PHE A 41 12.10 -12.97 -15.07
N ASN A 42 13.44 -12.87 -15.09
CA ASN A 42 14.24 -12.42 -13.95
C ASN A 42 13.89 -10.99 -13.50
N GLU A 43 13.63 -10.08 -14.43
CA GLU A 43 13.26 -8.69 -14.13
C GLU A 43 11.86 -8.64 -13.49
N ILE A 44 10.92 -9.42 -14.02
CA ILE A 44 9.56 -9.52 -13.49
C ILE A 44 9.58 -10.07 -12.05
N TRP A 45 10.42 -11.06 -11.76
CA TRP A 45 10.60 -11.57 -10.39
C TRP A 45 11.19 -10.53 -9.44
N MET A 46 12.18 -9.76 -9.89
CA MET A 46 12.73 -8.67 -9.07
C MET A 46 11.68 -7.60 -8.78
N ILE A 47 10.87 -7.22 -9.77
CA ILE A 47 9.74 -6.29 -9.58
C ILE A 47 8.73 -6.85 -8.58
N ALA A 48 8.34 -8.12 -8.71
CA ALA A 48 7.39 -8.75 -7.79
C ALA A 48 7.91 -8.78 -6.35
N LEU A 49 9.17 -9.17 -6.14
CA LEU A 49 9.79 -9.26 -4.82
C LEU A 49 9.93 -7.88 -4.15
N THR A 50 10.37 -6.88 -4.91
CA THR A 50 10.45 -5.50 -4.42
C THR A 50 9.08 -4.91 -4.12
N ALA A 51 8.07 -5.22 -4.94
CA ALA A 51 6.69 -4.81 -4.70
C ALA A 51 6.10 -5.43 -3.44
N ALA A 52 6.38 -6.71 -3.15
CA ALA A 52 5.94 -7.37 -1.91
C ALA A 52 6.51 -6.65 -0.66
N CYS A 53 7.79 -6.28 -0.69
CA CYS A 53 8.40 -5.49 0.37
C CYS A 53 7.76 -4.10 0.49
N LEU A 54 7.50 -3.43 -0.65
CA LEU A 54 6.89 -2.11 -0.66
C LEU A 54 5.45 -2.12 -0.11
N PHE A 55 4.64 -3.10 -0.50
CA PHE A 55 3.26 -3.22 0.01
C PHE A 55 3.20 -3.54 1.49
N SER A 56 4.13 -4.34 2.00
CA SER A 56 4.28 -4.55 3.45
C SER A 56 4.51 -3.23 4.20
N ILE A 57 5.36 -2.35 3.66
CA ILE A 57 5.59 -1.02 4.23
C ILE A 57 4.34 -0.14 4.08
N PHE A 58 3.68 -0.15 2.93
CA PHE A 58 2.48 0.67 2.70
C PHE A 58 1.31 0.28 3.60
N ASP A 59 1.14 -1.00 3.92
CA ASP A 59 0.12 -1.46 4.86
C ASP A 59 0.34 -0.85 6.26
N LEU A 60 1.60 -0.80 6.70
CA LEU A 60 2.00 -0.19 7.98
C LEU A 60 1.83 1.34 8.00
N LEU A 61 2.06 2.01 6.87
CA LEU A 61 1.95 3.47 6.74
C LEU A 61 0.53 3.95 6.42
N SER A 62 -0.37 3.06 5.99
CA SER A 62 -1.75 3.40 5.64
C SER A 62 -2.51 4.23 6.70
N PRO A 63 -2.42 3.96 8.03
CA PRO A 63 -3.12 4.77 9.02
C PRO A 63 -2.56 6.20 9.15
N SER A 64 -1.23 6.38 9.08
CA SER A 64 -0.61 7.69 9.24
C SER A 64 -0.89 8.60 8.05
N ILE A 65 -0.91 8.04 6.84
CA ILE A 65 -1.21 8.77 5.59
C ILE A 65 -2.71 9.11 5.49
N SER A 66 -3.59 8.23 5.97
CA SER A 66 -5.05 8.43 5.86
C SER A 66 -5.55 9.67 6.61
N ALA A 67 -4.97 9.97 7.77
CA ALA A 67 -5.35 11.14 8.57
C ALA A 67 -5.10 12.46 7.82
N GLY A 68 -3.91 12.64 7.26
CA GLY A 68 -3.56 13.82 6.46
C GLY A 68 -4.39 13.92 5.17
N ALA A 69 -4.64 12.80 4.49
CA ALA A 69 -5.48 12.77 3.30
C ALA A 69 -6.91 13.26 3.57
N ARG A 70 -7.52 12.82 4.68
CA ARG A 70 -8.87 13.28 5.10
C ARG A 70 -8.88 14.76 5.45
N GLN A 71 -7.84 15.26 6.13
CA GLN A 71 -7.72 16.68 6.46
C GLN A 71 -7.59 17.54 5.20
N GLY A 72 -6.74 17.15 4.25
CA GLY A 72 -6.57 17.85 2.98
C GLY A 72 -7.85 17.89 2.14
N VAL A 73 -8.55 16.75 2.03
CA VAL A 73 -9.85 16.67 1.32
C VAL A 73 -10.93 17.47 2.04
N GLY A 74 -10.99 17.40 3.37
CA GLY A 74 -11.96 18.15 4.18
C GLY A 74 -11.75 19.67 4.09
N LEU A 75 -10.50 20.12 4.15
CA LEU A 75 -10.13 21.53 3.95
C LEU A 75 -10.48 21.99 2.53
N GLY A 76 -10.10 21.21 1.51
CA GLY A 76 -10.39 21.53 0.11
C GLY A 76 -11.89 21.58 -0.19
N ALA A 77 -12.67 20.65 0.37
CA ALA A 77 -14.12 20.68 0.28
C ALA A 77 -14.71 21.91 1.00
N GLY A 78 -14.23 22.23 2.20
CA GLY A 78 -14.65 23.41 2.97
C GLY A 78 -14.37 24.72 2.24
N PHE A 79 -13.17 24.90 1.68
CA PHE A 79 -12.81 26.08 0.89
C PHE A 79 -13.67 26.26 -0.35
N ARG A 80 -14.03 25.16 -1.02
CA ARG A 80 -14.95 25.21 -2.15
C ARG A 80 -16.37 25.63 -1.75
N LEU A 81 -16.82 25.31 -0.53
CA LEU A 81 -18.14 25.72 -0.03
C LEU A 81 -18.22 27.22 0.32
N VAL A 82 -17.12 27.81 0.79
CA VAL A 82 -17.08 29.23 1.20
C VAL A 82 -16.51 30.17 0.12
N GLY A 83 -16.15 29.65 -1.05
CA GLY A 83 -15.61 30.45 -2.16
C GLY A 83 -14.17 30.93 -1.98
N PHE A 84 -13.44 30.43 -0.97
CA PHE A 84 -12.05 30.82 -0.71
C PHE A 84 -11.09 30.31 -1.80
N PRO A 85 -10.05 31.07 -2.22
CA PRO A 85 -9.60 32.38 -1.73
C PRO A 85 -10.18 33.60 -2.47
N GLY A 86 -11.31 33.44 -3.19
CA GLY A 86 -11.98 34.53 -3.91
C GLY A 86 -12.52 35.62 -2.98
#